data_AF-A0A964D1C6-F1
#
_entry.id   AF-A0A964D1C6-F1
#
_cell.length_a   1.000
_cell.length_b   1.000
_cell.length_c   1.000
_cell.angle_alpha   90.00
_cell.angle_beta   90.00
_cell.angle_gamma   90.00
#
_symmetry.space_group_name_H-M   'P 1'
#
loop_
_entity.id
_entity.type
_entity.pdbx_description
1 polymer ?
#
loop_
_entity_poly.entity_id
_entity_poly.type
_entity_poly.pdbx_seq_one_letter_code
_entity_poly.pdbx_strand_id
1 'polypeptide(L)'
;MTKISNKFLSDKIRSAAAQLSQLYKPSLTVVSSVLIATAAVTLSLVGTRHLGILEPVELSAYDQMLRWRPDEKPDPRLLIVGITEADIQKLKQWPISDRKIAEILQKLEKMQPTVIGLDVLRDVPLGEGREELTKVLQKSDRIIGVCLVTDGGPDTPGSPPPPGMSANRVGFADFGIDPGGILRRALLFMKPPIIKGDNSVEKHLCNDNSQVLTSFNLQLSLRYLQKYKIFPRLAADQSLWLGKTKFKKLKSNDGGYSNVDARGYQILINYHSRSQVANKVTITDVLQGKVSPNLVKDKIVLIGYTTETVKDVFYTPYSGQQQKNQFMPGIVVHAQVISQILSAVLDKRPMFWFWPEWAEILWIAGWSIVGGTMASRMAHPWKLALTFAAILSGCGAIGFGIFLLGGWVPVAAPALALILTGGSIVSADRFNKSAYGKAITDRVKQVFKIEIDQAQKEQQVADIVESDFFKELQLKKDELKSSKKDTSEKTPSDPQEITLGAAALPQAQSEADEFLAQLQLKAKQQKQRAAATASESDSKTESAIDPGASASSGETEPDEGFSDLQARAKQMRQRRNADKKIEEQDLSGK
;
A
#
# COMPACT_ATOMS: atom_id res chain seq x y z
N MET A 1 -4.87 -52.42 17.14
CA MET A 1 -5.97 -51.85 16.31
C MET A 1 -5.68 -50.47 15.72
N THR A 2 -4.73 -49.69 16.24
CA THR A 2 -4.40 -48.31 15.78
C THR A 2 -3.65 -48.22 14.43
N LYS A 3 -2.81 -49.20 14.08
CA LYS A 3 -2.07 -49.20 12.78
C LYS A 3 -2.95 -49.48 11.56
N ILE A 4 -4.04 -50.23 11.71
CA ILE A 4 -4.94 -50.60 10.60
C ILE A 4 -5.83 -49.41 10.23
N SER A 5 -6.27 -48.62 11.22
CA SER A 5 -7.09 -47.41 11.00
C SER A 5 -6.35 -46.31 10.22
N ASN A 6 -5.04 -46.10 10.48
CA ASN A 6 -4.25 -45.10 9.75
C ASN A 6 -3.98 -45.51 8.30
N LYS A 7 -3.81 -46.81 8.04
CA LYS A 7 -3.62 -47.32 6.68
C LYS A 7 -4.90 -47.19 5.84
N PHE A 8 -6.05 -47.49 6.44
CA PHE A 8 -7.35 -47.34 5.78
C PHE A 8 -7.71 -45.87 5.48
N LEU A 9 -7.35 -44.94 6.39
CA LEU A 9 -7.54 -43.50 6.17
C LEU A 9 -6.58 -42.97 5.09
N SER A 10 -5.31 -43.40 5.13
CA SER A 10 -4.30 -43.12 4.09
C SER A 10 -4.74 -43.59 2.71
N ASP A 11 -5.25 -44.80 2.61
CA ASP A 11 -5.60 -45.41 1.33
C ASP A 11 -6.89 -44.80 0.76
N LYS A 12 -7.84 -44.38 1.61
CA LYS A 12 -9.00 -43.58 1.17
C LYS A 12 -8.62 -42.17 0.70
N ILE A 13 -7.66 -41.51 1.36
CA ILE A 13 -7.16 -40.20 0.93
C ILE A 13 -6.41 -40.33 -0.40
N ARG A 14 -5.58 -41.36 -0.56
CA ARG A 14 -4.88 -41.65 -1.83
C ARG A 14 -5.84 -42.06 -2.94
N SER A 15 -6.87 -42.86 -2.65
CA SER A 15 -7.86 -43.26 -3.65
C SER A 15 -8.76 -42.09 -4.06
N ALA A 16 -9.14 -41.21 -3.13
CA ALA A 16 -9.86 -39.98 -3.43
C ALA A 16 -9.00 -39.01 -4.25
N ALA A 17 -7.71 -38.86 -3.91
CA ALA A 17 -6.76 -38.06 -4.69
C ALA A 17 -6.49 -38.64 -6.09
N ALA A 18 -6.45 -39.97 -6.22
CA ALA A 18 -6.29 -40.68 -7.50
C ALA A 18 -7.56 -40.63 -8.36
N GLN A 19 -8.75 -40.67 -7.76
CA GLN A 19 -10.02 -40.47 -8.45
C GLN A 19 -10.22 -39.01 -8.87
N LEU A 20 -9.81 -38.04 -8.04
CA LEU A 20 -9.77 -36.62 -8.39
C LEU A 20 -8.77 -36.31 -9.52
N SER A 21 -7.64 -37.02 -9.58
CA SER A 21 -6.64 -36.84 -10.64
C SER A 21 -6.99 -37.54 -11.96
N GLN A 22 -7.76 -38.64 -11.92
CA GLN A 22 -8.30 -39.30 -13.11
C GLN A 22 -9.48 -38.54 -13.75
N LEU A 23 -10.27 -37.79 -12.97
CA LEU A 23 -11.38 -36.98 -13.47
C LEU A 23 -10.94 -35.62 -14.07
N TYR A 24 -9.67 -35.25 -13.94
CA TYR A 24 -9.22 -33.90 -14.27
C TYR A 24 -7.77 -33.87 -14.76
N LYS A 25 -7.60 -33.99 -16.08
CA LYS A 25 -6.43 -33.44 -16.77
C LYS A 25 -6.85 -32.11 -17.38
N PRO A 26 -6.51 -30.96 -16.78
CA PRO A 26 -6.77 -29.68 -17.43
C PRO A 26 -6.05 -29.71 -18.78
N SER A 27 -6.73 -29.30 -19.85
CA SER A 27 -6.04 -29.15 -21.12
C SER A 27 -4.92 -28.13 -20.93
N LEU A 28 -3.77 -28.37 -21.56
CA LEU A 28 -2.60 -27.49 -21.47
C LEU A 28 -2.97 -26.02 -21.77
N THR A 29 -3.95 -25.83 -22.67
CA THR A 29 -4.52 -24.53 -23.04
C THR A 29 -5.21 -23.79 -21.88
N VAL A 30 -5.89 -24.47 -20.97
CA VAL A 30 -6.55 -23.86 -19.80
C VAL A 30 -5.54 -23.45 -18.74
N VAL A 31 -4.49 -24.26 -18.55
CA VAL A 31 -3.41 -23.91 -17.62
C VAL A 31 -2.67 -22.68 -18.12
N SER A 32 -2.31 -22.64 -19.41
CA SER A 32 -1.65 -21.49 -20.02
C SER A 32 -2.50 -20.22 -19.95
N SER A 33 -3.81 -20.30 -20.19
CA SER A 33 -4.68 -19.12 -20.12
C SER A 33 -4.81 -18.56 -18.70
N VAL A 34 -4.91 -19.43 -17.69
CA VAL A 34 -4.93 -19.01 -16.28
C VAL A 34 -3.61 -18.35 -15.90
N LEU A 35 -2.46 -18.91 -16.27
CA LEU A 35 -1.15 -18.33 -15.95
C LEU A 35 -0.94 -16.96 -16.61
N ILE A 36 -1.32 -16.80 -17.89
CA ILE A 36 -1.23 -15.52 -18.60
C ILE A 36 -2.16 -14.49 -17.94
N ALA A 37 -3.42 -14.85 -17.68
CA ALA A 37 -4.36 -13.96 -17.02
C ALA A 37 -3.86 -13.55 -15.63
N THR A 38 -3.28 -14.49 -14.88
CA THR A 38 -2.70 -14.21 -13.57
C THR A 38 -1.54 -13.24 -13.64
N ALA A 39 -0.58 -13.46 -14.54
CA ALA A 39 0.56 -12.56 -14.70
C ALA A 39 0.09 -11.15 -15.09
N ALA A 40 -0.83 -11.05 -16.05
CA ALA A 40 -1.38 -9.77 -16.51
C ALA A 40 -2.13 -9.03 -15.40
N VAL A 41 -3.09 -9.69 -14.73
CA VAL A 41 -3.90 -9.06 -13.66
C VAL A 41 -3.03 -8.67 -12.47
N THR A 42 -2.08 -9.53 -12.07
CA THR A 42 -1.18 -9.23 -10.95
C THR A 42 -0.32 -8.01 -11.28
N LEU A 43 0.30 -7.97 -12.47
CA LEU A 43 1.12 -6.84 -12.90
C LEU A 43 0.31 -5.55 -12.97
N SER A 44 -0.90 -5.59 -13.54
CA SER A 44 -1.80 -4.43 -13.59
C SER A 44 -2.19 -3.95 -12.20
N LEU A 45 -2.56 -4.85 -11.28
CA LEU A 45 -2.97 -4.47 -9.93
C LEU A 45 -1.81 -3.89 -9.12
N VAL A 46 -0.62 -4.49 -9.20
CA VAL A 46 0.61 -3.94 -8.60
C VAL A 46 0.88 -2.53 -9.15
N GLY A 47 0.78 -2.33 -10.47
CA GLY A 47 0.88 -1.00 -11.08
C GLY A 47 -0.14 0.00 -10.54
N THR A 48 -1.43 -0.36 -10.51
CA THR A 48 -2.48 0.53 -9.97
C THR A 48 -2.29 0.84 -8.48
N ARG A 49 -1.72 -0.09 -7.72
CA ARG A 49 -1.39 0.11 -6.31
C ARG A 49 -0.25 1.11 -6.14
N HIS A 50 0.83 1.00 -6.92
CA HIS A 50 1.92 1.99 -6.89
C HIS A 50 1.48 3.39 -7.28
N LEU A 51 0.47 3.49 -8.15
CA LEU A 51 -0.16 4.77 -8.52
C LEU A 51 -1.12 5.31 -7.45
N GLY A 52 -1.36 4.58 -6.36
CA GLY A 52 -2.26 4.99 -5.27
C GLY A 52 -3.76 4.91 -5.58
N ILE A 53 -4.14 4.31 -6.72
CA ILE A 53 -5.56 4.22 -7.13
C ILE A 53 -6.36 3.35 -6.15
N LEU A 54 -5.73 2.32 -5.58
CA LEU A 54 -6.37 1.39 -4.63
C LEU A 54 -6.30 1.87 -3.17
N GLU A 55 -5.49 2.88 -2.84
CA GLU A 55 -5.26 3.34 -1.47
C GLU A 55 -6.58 3.73 -0.75
N PRO A 56 -7.51 4.52 -1.35
CA PRO A 56 -8.74 4.91 -0.67
C PRO A 56 -9.61 3.72 -0.26
N VAL A 57 -9.65 2.66 -1.08
CA VAL A 57 -10.45 1.45 -0.82
C VAL A 57 -9.80 0.63 0.28
N GLU A 58 -8.48 0.48 0.27
CA GLU A 58 -7.73 -0.22 1.34
C GLU A 58 -7.82 0.51 2.68
N LEU A 59 -7.75 1.85 2.68
CA LEU A 59 -7.93 2.66 3.89
C LEU A 59 -9.37 2.61 4.42
N SER A 60 -10.36 2.59 3.53
CA SER A 60 -11.76 2.39 3.93
C SER A 60 -11.99 1.00 4.55
N ALA A 61 -11.36 -0.04 3.99
CA ALA A 61 -11.38 -1.39 4.56
C ALA A 61 -10.69 -1.41 5.93
N TYR A 62 -9.53 -0.77 6.08
CA TYR A 62 -8.85 -0.60 7.37
C TYR A 62 -9.74 0.07 8.42
N ASP A 63 -10.41 1.17 8.05
CA ASP A 63 -11.33 1.88 8.95
C ASP A 63 -12.52 1.03 9.35
N GLN A 64 -13.04 0.22 8.42
CA GLN A 64 -14.12 -0.72 8.72
C GLN A 64 -13.67 -1.82 9.68
N MET A 65 -12.45 -2.33 9.52
CA MET A 65 -11.88 -3.31 10.45
C MET A 65 -11.67 -2.71 11.84
N LEU A 66 -11.22 -1.46 11.96
CA LEU A 66 -11.17 -0.77 13.25
C LEU A 66 -12.57 -0.65 13.89
N ARG A 67 -13.57 -0.28 13.10
CA ARG A 67 -14.96 -0.12 13.56
C ARG A 67 -15.60 -1.42 14.05
N TRP A 68 -15.21 -2.56 13.50
CA TRP A 68 -15.68 -3.88 13.94
C TRP A 68 -15.05 -4.36 15.25
N ARG A 69 -13.96 -3.75 15.71
CA ARG A 69 -13.38 -4.11 17.01
C ARG A 69 -14.30 -3.67 18.16
N PRO A 70 -14.38 -4.46 19.24
CA PRO A 70 -15.02 -4.01 20.46
C PRO A 70 -14.20 -2.90 21.12
N ASP A 71 -14.88 -2.01 21.85
CA ASP A 71 -14.22 -0.97 22.64
C ASP A 71 -13.52 -1.59 23.86
N GLU A 72 -12.27 -1.21 24.10
CA GLU A 72 -11.56 -1.59 25.32
C GLU A 72 -12.02 -0.73 26.51
N LYS A 73 -11.89 -1.26 27.73
CA LYS A 73 -12.21 -0.50 28.95
C LYS A 73 -11.32 0.74 29.07
N PRO A 74 -11.80 1.85 29.67
CA PRO A 74 -10.99 3.05 29.84
C PRO A 74 -9.65 2.76 30.52
N ASP A 75 -8.58 3.32 29.99
CA ASP A 75 -7.23 3.14 30.50
C ASP A 75 -7.12 3.78 31.90
N PRO A 76 -6.91 2.97 32.97
CA PRO A 76 -6.91 3.48 34.34
C PRO A 76 -5.71 4.39 34.65
N ARG A 77 -4.68 4.40 33.79
CA ARG A 77 -3.46 5.20 33.94
C ARG A 77 -3.64 6.65 33.48
N LEU A 78 -4.75 6.95 32.79
CA LEU A 78 -5.01 8.24 32.15
C LEU A 78 -6.22 8.94 32.81
N LEU A 79 -6.16 10.27 32.88
CA LEU A 79 -7.28 11.15 33.18
C LEU A 79 -7.31 12.28 32.17
N ILE A 80 -8.46 12.55 31.57
CA ILE A 80 -8.67 13.75 30.74
C ILE A 80 -9.44 14.79 31.56
N VAL A 81 -8.87 15.97 31.68
CA VAL A 81 -9.50 17.18 32.20
C VAL A 81 -9.91 18.04 31.01
N GLY A 82 -11.15 17.86 30.56
CA GLY A 82 -11.68 18.54 29.39
C GLY A 82 -12.09 19.97 29.69
N ILE A 83 -11.75 20.87 28.77
CA ILE A 83 -12.37 22.20 28.69
C ILE A 83 -13.56 22.09 27.74
N THR A 84 -14.77 22.14 28.30
CA THR A 84 -16.04 21.93 27.57
C THR A 84 -16.72 23.26 27.23
N GLU A 85 -17.72 23.21 26.35
CA GLU A 85 -18.54 24.39 26.05
C GLU A 85 -19.30 24.87 27.30
N ALA A 86 -19.81 23.93 28.11
CA ALA A 86 -20.44 24.25 29.39
C ALA A 86 -19.49 24.96 30.35
N ASP A 87 -18.20 24.63 30.36
CA ASP A 87 -17.20 25.35 31.15
C ASP A 87 -17.05 26.78 30.66
N ILE A 88 -16.96 27.00 29.35
CA ILE A 88 -16.83 28.33 28.74
C ILE A 88 -18.03 29.21 29.10
N GLN A 89 -19.24 28.67 28.94
CA GLN A 89 -20.49 29.39 29.26
C GLN A 89 -20.62 29.68 30.76
N LYS A 90 -20.26 28.72 31.62
CA LYS A 90 -20.31 28.88 33.07
C LYS A 90 -19.29 29.89 33.59
N LEU A 91 -18.08 29.85 33.04
CA LEU A 91 -16.99 30.77 33.39
C LEU A 91 -17.11 32.13 32.70
N LYS A 92 -18.01 32.25 31.70
CA LYS A 92 -18.21 33.42 30.84
C LYS A 92 -16.90 33.94 30.25
N GLN A 93 -16.03 33.03 29.82
CA GLN A 93 -14.69 33.37 29.42
C GLN A 93 -14.15 32.45 28.33
N TRP A 94 -13.76 33.04 27.22
CA TRP A 94 -13.08 32.40 26.10
C TRP A 94 -12.04 33.37 25.51
N PRO A 95 -10.77 32.95 25.33
CA PRO A 95 -10.12 31.75 25.86
C PRO A 95 -10.02 31.73 27.40
N ILE A 96 -9.75 30.56 28.00
CA ILE A 96 -9.52 30.45 29.45
C ILE A 96 -8.25 31.23 29.85
N SER A 97 -8.32 32.10 30.87
CA SER A 97 -7.15 32.91 31.28
C SER A 97 -6.01 32.09 31.86
N ASP A 98 -4.81 32.68 31.78
CA ASP A 98 -3.60 32.15 32.38
C ASP A 98 -3.75 31.92 33.89
N ARG A 99 -4.40 32.83 34.62
CA ARG A 99 -4.72 32.68 36.05
C ARG A 99 -5.50 31.39 36.33
N LYS A 100 -6.52 31.08 35.54
CA LYS A 100 -7.34 29.87 35.72
C LYS A 100 -6.55 28.61 35.38
N ILE A 101 -5.73 28.64 34.33
CA ILE A 101 -4.84 27.51 34.03
C ILE A 101 -3.83 27.30 35.16
N ALA A 102 -3.23 28.37 35.69
CA ALA A 102 -2.33 28.29 36.83
C ALA A 102 -3.03 27.67 38.06
N GLU A 103 -4.26 28.10 38.39
CA GLU A 103 -5.04 27.53 39.49
C GLU A 103 -5.33 26.04 39.28
N ILE A 104 -5.76 25.64 38.08
CA ILE A 104 -6.03 24.24 37.71
C ILE A 104 -4.77 23.39 37.88
N LEU A 105 -3.64 23.84 37.35
CA LEU A 105 -2.35 23.15 37.45
C LEU A 105 -1.93 22.99 38.91
N GLN A 106 -1.98 24.06 39.70
CA GLN A 106 -1.64 24.01 41.13
C GLN A 106 -2.54 23.03 41.92
N LYS A 107 -3.85 22.98 41.62
CA LYS A 107 -4.77 22.02 42.27
C LYS A 107 -4.45 20.59 41.89
N LEU A 108 -4.19 20.32 40.61
CA LEU A 108 -3.85 18.98 40.14
C LEU A 108 -2.50 18.51 40.67
N GLU A 109 -1.48 19.37 40.71
CA GLU A 109 -0.17 19.02 41.27
C GLU A 109 -0.23 18.57 42.73
N LYS A 110 -1.08 19.21 43.55
CA LYS A 110 -1.31 18.80 44.95
C LYS A 110 -1.83 17.38 45.08
N MET A 111 -2.50 16.85 44.05
CA MET A 111 -3.01 15.48 44.01
C MET A 111 -1.96 14.45 43.51
N GLN A 112 -0.72 14.88 43.30
CA GLN A 112 0.43 14.03 42.97
C GLN A 112 0.28 13.16 41.69
N PRO A 113 -0.07 13.74 40.53
CA PRO A 113 -0.04 13.01 39.26
C PRO A 113 1.40 12.63 38.90
N THR A 114 1.59 11.58 38.10
CA THR A 114 2.91 11.22 37.58
C THR A 114 3.43 12.31 36.65
N VAL A 115 2.57 12.80 35.76
CA VAL A 115 2.87 13.87 34.80
C VAL A 115 1.56 14.54 34.36
N ILE A 116 1.61 15.83 34.07
CA ILE A 116 0.50 16.62 33.53
C ILE A 116 0.88 17.08 32.13
N GLY A 117 0.04 16.75 31.14
CA GLY A 117 0.10 17.32 29.80
C GLY A 117 -0.86 18.48 29.67
N LEU A 118 -0.34 19.65 29.30
CA LEU A 118 -1.12 20.84 28.99
C LEU A 118 -1.18 21.01 27.46
N ASP A 119 -2.22 20.47 26.85
CA ASP A 119 -2.54 20.59 25.43
C ASP A 119 -3.42 21.81 25.18
N VAL A 120 -2.86 22.95 25.56
CA VAL A 120 -3.50 24.25 25.48
C VAL A 120 -2.40 25.24 25.15
N LEU A 121 -2.44 25.80 23.94
CA LEU A 121 -1.41 26.75 23.49
C LEU A 121 -1.39 28.00 24.37
N ARG A 122 -0.19 28.38 24.79
CA ARG A 122 0.10 29.50 25.70
C ARG A 122 1.35 30.28 25.26
N ASP A 123 1.57 30.34 23.95
CA ASP A 123 2.59 31.15 23.29
C ASP A 123 2.43 32.64 23.61
N VAL A 124 1.19 33.16 23.58
CA VAL A 124 0.86 34.55 23.92
C VAL A 124 0.08 34.67 25.23
N PRO A 125 0.17 35.81 25.97
CA PRO A 125 -0.67 36.12 27.13
C PRO A 125 -2.17 36.02 26.83
N LEU A 126 -2.90 35.29 27.68
CA LEU A 126 -4.36 35.11 27.53
C LEU A 126 -5.05 35.52 28.82
N GLY A 127 -5.69 36.68 28.79
CA GLY A 127 -6.29 37.30 29.96
C GLY A 127 -5.26 37.66 31.03
N GLU A 128 -5.68 37.60 32.29
CA GLU A 128 -4.84 37.89 33.45
C GLU A 128 -4.04 36.67 33.95
N GLY A 129 -2.99 36.92 34.76
CA GLY A 129 -2.26 35.88 35.48
C GLY A 129 -1.08 35.24 34.75
N ARG A 130 -0.56 35.88 33.70
CA ARG A 130 0.61 35.38 32.94
C ARG A 130 1.81 35.08 33.83
N GLU A 131 2.16 35.97 34.76
CA GLU A 131 3.27 35.74 35.69
C GLU A 131 3.04 34.54 36.61
N GLU A 132 1.80 34.34 37.07
CA GLU A 132 1.45 33.21 37.92
C GLU A 132 1.58 31.89 37.17
N LEU A 133 1.07 31.84 35.93
CA LEU A 133 1.23 30.69 35.06
C LEU A 133 2.71 30.38 34.81
N THR A 134 3.52 31.38 34.43
CA THR A 134 4.96 31.21 34.20
C THR A 134 5.66 30.66 35.44
N LYS A 135 5.35 31.16 36.64
CA LYS A 135 5.90 30.64 37.90
C LYS A 135 5.53 29.17 38.14
N VAL A 136 4.29 28.78 37.88
CA VAL A 136 3.85 27.38 38.00
C VAL A 136 4.60 26.47 37.01
N LEU A 137 4.68 26.89 35.74
CA LEU A 137 5.35 26.13 34.69
C LEU A 137 6.86 26.00 34.94
N GLN A 138 7.51 27.05 35.43
CA GLN A 138 8.94 27.02 35.77
C GLN A 138 9.23 26.09 36.96
N LYS A 139 8.40 26.17 38.01
CA LYS A 139 8.59 25.45 39.28
C LYS A 139 8.34 23.94 39.16
N SER A 140 7.44 23.51 38.28
CA SER A 140 7.05 22.10 38.18
C SER A 140 7.83 21.32 37.14
N ASP A 141 8.49 20.24 37.55
CA ASP A 141 9.09 19.27 36.63
C ASP A 141 8.09 18.25 36.05
N ARG A 142 6.83 18.30 36.49
CA ARG A 142 5.77 17.35 36.09
C ARG A 142 4.90 17.84 34.96
N ILE A 143 5.01 19.12 34.57
CA ILE A 143 4.16 19.71 33.54
C ILE A 143 4.89 19.67 32.20
N ILE A 144 4.22 19.11 31.19
CA ILE A 144 4.64 19.12 29.80
C ILE A 144 3.67 20.00 29.02
N GLY A 145 4.20 21.00 28.33
CA GLY A 145 3.44 21.88 27.45
C GLY A 145 3.56 21.47 25.99
N VAL A 146 2.74 22.11 25.16
CA VAL A 146 2.72 21.90 23.72
C VAL A 146 3.31 23.06 22.94
N CYS A 147 3.72 22.76 21.73
CA CYS A 147 4.02 23.72 20.66
C CYS A 147 3.46 23.15 19.35
N LEU A 148 3.44 23.97 18.30
CA LEU A 148 3.08 23.53 16.94
C LEU A 148 4.27 23.67 16.01
N VAL A 149 4.50 22.65 15.19
CA VAL A 149 5.61 22.63 14.23
C VAL A 149 5.24 23.40 12.97
N THR A 150 6.20 24.15 12.41
CA THR A 150 6.02 24.80 11.10
C THR A 150 5.78 23.77 9.99
N ASP A 151 4.95 24.10 9.00
CA ASP A 151 4.82 23.28 7.78
C ASP A 151 5.89 23.61 6.72
N GLY A 152 6.73 24.62 6.98
CA GLY A 152 7.78 25.13 6.09
C GLY A 152 7.35 26.33 5.23
N GLY A 153 6.10 26.78 5.35
CA GLY A 153 5.59 28.01 4.73
C GLY A 153 5.89 29.24 5.58
N PRO A 154 6.01 30.44 4.96
CA PRO A 154 6.25 31.68 5.69
C PRO A 154 5.05 32.13 6.52
N ASP A 155 3.81 31.81 6.08
CA ASP A 155 2.56 32.16 6.78
C ASP A 155 2.23 31.23 7.96
N THR A 156 3.01 30.16 8.11
CA THR A 156 2.80 29.05 9.04
C THR A 156 4.11 28.73 9.78
N PRO A 157 4.66 29.71 10.54
CA PRO A 157 5.96 29.61 11.20
C PRO A 157 6.01 28.62 12.38
N GLY A 158 4.89 27.97 12.70
CA GLY A 158 4.71 27.19 13.93
C GLY A 158 4.34 28.09 15.12
N SER A 159 4.11 27.47 16.27
CA SER A 159 3.80 28.17 17.52
C SER A 159 4.84 27.80 18.59
N PRO A 160 5.43 28.78 19.30
CA PRO A 160 6.41 28.50 20.34
C PRO A 160 5.77 27.85 21.57
N PRO A 161 6.55 27.17 22.42
CA PRO A 161 6.05 26.69 23.69
C PRO A 161 5.72 27.83 24.67
N PRO A 162 4.98 27.55 25.76
CA PRO A 162 4.74 28.52 26.80
C PRO A 162 6.06 29.07 27.40
N PRO A 163 6.16 30.39 27.66
CA PRO A 163 7.38 30.99 28.20
C PRO A 163 7.85 30.33 29.51
N GLY A 164 9.17 30.15 29.66
CA GLY A 164 9.77 29.59 30.88
C GLY A 164 9.83 28.05 30.93
N MET A 165 9.38 27.36 29.89
CA MET A 165 9.49 25.91 29.78
C MET A 165 10.80 25.49 29.09
N SER A 166 11.45 24.45 29.63
CA SER A 166 12.65 23.87 29.02
C SER A 166 12.28 22.91 27.88
N ALA A 167 13.16 22.74 26.90
CA ALA A 167 12.89 21.90 25.72
C ALA A 167 12.51 20.44 26.05
N ASN A 168 13.04 19.87 27.14
CA ASN A 168 12.69 18.53 27.62
C ASN A 168 11.33 18.42 28.34
N ARG A 169 10.61 19.54 28.49
CA ARG A 169 9.25 19.66 29.02
C ARG A 169 8.26 20.13 27.95
N VAL A 170 8.68 20.18 26.68
CA VAL A 170 7.81 20.51 25.54
C VAL A 170 7.71 19.29 24.63
N GLY A 171 6.52 19.03 24.11
CA GLY A 171 6.36 18.16 22.96
C GLY A 171 5.44 18.79 21.91
N PHE A 172 5.68 18.51 20.63
CA PHE A 172 4.82 19.04 19.58
C PHE A 172 3.46 18.30 19.55
N ALA A 173 2.38 19.03 19.29
CA ALA A 173 1.01 18.48 19.29
C ALA A 173 0.52 18.04 17.89
N ASP A 174 1.34 18.20 16.86
CA ASP A 174 0.98 17.90 15.47
C ASP A 174 0.69 16.41 15.21
N PHE A 175 -0.23 16.18 14.28
CA PHE A 175 -0.65 14.85 13.82
C PHE A 175 -0.40 14.63 12.33
N GLY A 176 -0.22 13.37 11.93
CA GLY A 176 -0.18 12.97 10.52
C GLY A 176 -1.59 12.72 10.01
N ILE A 177 -2.16 13.67 9.27
CA ILE A 177 -3.52 13.56 8.71
C ILE A 177 -3.44 12.93 7.31
N ASP A 178 -4.28 11.94 7.03
CA ASP A 178 -4.36 11.32 5.70
C ASP A 178 -5.21 12.16 4.73
N PRO A 179 -5.07 11.93 3.40
CA PRO A 179 -6.02 12.45 2.43
C PRO A 179 -7.47 12.16 2.85
N GLY A 180 -8.34 13.17 2.71
CA GLY A 180 -9.71 13.12 3.22
C GLY A 180 -9.87 13.53 4.70
N GLY A 181 -8.80 13.97 5.36
CA GLY A 181 -8.87 14.57 6.70
C GLY A 181 -8.95 13.56 7.85
N ILE A 182 -8.81 12.26 7.57
CA ILE A 182 -8.96 11.21 8.58
C ILE A 182 -7.63 10.94 9.26
N LEU A 183 -7.64 10.95 10.59
CA LEU A 183 -6.48 10.75 11.42
C LEU A 183 -6.24 9.28 11.70
N ARG A 184 -5.25 8.69 11.01
CA ARG A 184 -4.83 7.29 11.21
C ARG A 184 -3.41 7.15 11.77
N ARG A 185 -2.63 8.23 11.75
CA ARG A 185 -1.19 8.22 12.03
C ARG A 185 -0.84 9.15 13.18
N ALA A 186 0.05 8.69 14.05
CA ALA A 186 0.65 9.51 15.09
C ALA A 186 2.12 9.75 14.79
N LEU A 187 2.56 10.98 15.01
CA LEU A 187 3.97 11.36 15.02
C LEU A 187 4.55 11.11 16.41
N LEU A 188 5.75 10.52 16.47
CA LEU A 188 6.49 10.26 17.71
C LEU A 188 7.68 11.22 17.88
N PHE A 189 8.40 11.48 16.79
CA PHE A 189 9.42 12.51 16.75
C PHE A 189 9.59 13.01 15.33
N MET A 190 9.95 14.27 15.16
CA MET A 190 10.18 14.85 13.85
C MET A 190 11.22 15.96 13.90
N LYS A 191 11.78 16.23 12.74
CA LYS A 191 12.65 17.38 12.53
C LYS A 191 11.81 18.47 11.85
N PRO A 192 11.69 19.68 12.43
CA PRO A 192 10.95 20.77 11.79
C PRO A 192 11.46 21.03 10.36
N PRO A 193 10.58 21.26 9.38
CA PRO A 193 11.02 21.62 8.03
C PRO A 193 11.67 23.00 8.00
N ILE A 194 12.45 23.28 6.95
CA ILE A 194 13.03 24.60 6.71
C ILE A 194 11.91 25.53 6.23
N ILE A 195 11.74 26.67 6.90
CA ILE A 195 10.86 27.73 6.43
C ILE A 195 11.44 28.31 5.15
N LYS A 196 10.65 28.26 4.07
CA LYS A 196 11.00 28.84 2.77
C LYS A 196 10.54 30.30 2.75
N GLY A 197 11.45 31.24 2.53
CA GLY A 197 11.11 32.67 2.44
C GLY A 197 11.94 33.53 3.39
N ASP A 198 11.47 34.75 3.64
CA ASP A 198 12.16 35.79 4.39
C ASP A 198 12.52 35.38 5.84
N ASN A 199 13.70 35.79 6.30
CA ASN A 199 14.28 35.46 7.61
C ASN A 199 13.65 36.24 8.78
N SER A 200 12.48 36.84 8.58
CA SER A 200 11.78 37.67 9.57
C SER A 200 11.05 36.86 10.64
N VAL A 201 10.91 35.54 10.47
CA VAL A 201 10.32 34.64 11.48
C VAL A 201 11.28 34.42 12.64
N GLU A 202 10.82 34.74 13.86
CA GLU A 202 11.57 34.48 15.09
C GLU A 202 11.77 32.96 15.29
N LYS A 203 13.03 32.56 15.51
CA LYS A 203 13.37 31.15 15.76
C LYS A 203 12.96 30.73 17.17
N HIS A 204 12.28 29.60 17.25
CA HIS A 204 11.87 28.94 18.48
C HIS A 204 11.98 27.42 18.33
N LEU A 205 11.78 26.68 19.44
CA LEU A 205 11.96 25.22 19.48
C LEU A 205 11.26 24.48 18.32
N CYS A 206 10.03 24.87 18.00
CA CYS A 206 9.19 24.15 17.03
C CYS A 206 9.28 24.62 15.57
N ASN A 207 10.23 25.53 15.28
CA ASN A 207 10.62 25.88 13.92
C ASN A 207 12.14 25.76 13.69
N ASP A 208 12.86 25.22 14.67
CA ASP A 208 14.30 24.99 14.60
C ASP A 208 14.62 23.63 13.95
N ASN A 209 15.06 23.66 12.69
CA ASN A 209 15.53 22.49 11.95
C ASN A 209 16.96 22.04 12.35
N SER A 210 17.51 22.47 13.48
CA SER A 210 18.75 21.90 14.04
C SER A 210 18.48 20.73 14.98
N GLN A 211 17.26 20.61 15.52
CA GLN A 211 16.93 19.65 16.57
C GLN A 211 15.83 18.66 16.14
N VAL A 212 15.86 17.48 16.74
CA VAL A 212 14.76 16.50 16.64
C VAL A 212 13.83 16.72 17.81
N LEU A 213 12.57 16.99 17.51
CA LEU A 213 11.54 17.20 18.52
C LEU A 213 10.83 15.88 18.80
N THR A 214 10.41 15.72 20.05
CA THR A 214 9.56 14.60 20.48
C THR A 214 8.12 15.07 20.56
N SER A 215 7.17 14.24 20.15
CA SER A 215 5.75 14.57 20.22
C SER A 215 5.27 14.66 21.66
N PHE A 216 4.21 15.41 21.88
CA PHE A 216 3.56 15.56 23.18
C PHE A 216 3.15 14.21 23.79
N ASN A 217 2.53 13.34 23.00
CA ASN A 217 2.12 12.00 23.44
C ASN A 217 3.32 11.09 23.80
N LEU A 218 4.43 11.16 23.07
CA LEU A 218 5.62 10.37 23.39
C LEU A 218 6.31 10.94 24.64
N GLN A 219 6.47 12.25 24.76
CA GLN A 219 7.06 12.87 25.96
C GLN A 219 6.33 12.45 27.25
N LEU A 220 5.00 12.53 27.26
CA LEU A 220 4.19 12.11 28.41
C LEU A 220 4.35 10.62 28.70
N SER A 221 4.34 9.78 27.67
CA SER A 221 4.54 8.35 27.79
C SER A 221 5.91 8.02 28.38
N LEU A 222 6.98 8.68 27.90
CA LEU A 222 8.34 8.49 28.40
C LEU A 222 8.46 8.91 29.87
N ARG A 223 7.90 10.05 30.27
CA ARG A 223 7.89 10.49 31.68
C ARG A 223 7.18 9.48 32.58
N TYR A 224 6.07 8.91 32.13
CA TYR A 224 5.37 7.88 32.90
C TYR A 224 6.19 6.58 33.00
N LEU A 225 6.80 6.15 31.90
CA LEU A 225 7.60 4.92 31.82
C LEU A 225 8.91 4.99 32.63
N GLN A 226 9.41 6.19 32.94
CA GLN A 226 10.56 6.38 33.85
C GLN A 226 10.31 5.77 35.24
N LYS A 227 9.05 5.75 35.74
CA LYS A 227 8.68 5.06 36.99
C LYS A 227 9.01 3.57 36.97
N TYR A 228 8.98 2.96 35.78
CA TYR A 228 9.31 1.55 35.54
C TYR A 228 10.76 1.35 35.06
N LYS A 229 11.59 2.40 35.10
CA LYS A 229 12.99 2.39 34.62
C LYS A 229 13.11 2.01 33.14
N ILE A 230 12.10 2.34 32.34
CA ILE A 230 12.09 2.11 30.90
C ILE A 230 12.47 3.40 30.18
N PHE A 231 13.53 3.35 29.40
CA PHE A 231 14.09 4.48 28.65
C PHE A 231 14.12 4.17 27.15
N PRO A 232 14.00 5.20 26.29
CA PRO A 232 14.02 5.00 24.84
C PRO A 232 15.41 4.62 24.35
N ARG A 233 15.45 3.68 23.40
CA ARG A 233 16.67 3.29 22.69
C ARG A 233 16.39 3.28 21.20
N LEU A 234 17.20 4.00 20.43
CA LEU A 234 17.15 3.94 18.97
C LEU A 234 18.12 2.85 18.50
N ALA A 235 17.60 1.87 17.77
CA ALA A 235 18.41 0.82 17.16
C ALA A 235 19.03 1.30 15.83
N ALA A 236 20.01 0.55 15.31
CA ALA A 236 20.71 0.85 14.06
C ALA A 236 19.77 0.88 12.83
N ASP A 237 18.68 0.11 12.85
CA ASP A 237 17.63 0.14 11.83
C ASP A 237 16.66 1.33 12.00
N GLN A 238 17.04 2.32 12.81
CA GLN A 238 16.25 3.49 13.22
C GLN A 238 14.97 3.13 13.98
N SER A 239 14.76 1.88 14.41
CA SER A 239 13.58 1.53 15.20
C SER A 239 13.67 2.05 16.63
N LEU A 240 12.54 2.55 17.15
CA LEU A 240 12.43 3.00 18.54
C LEU A 240 12.08 1.79 19.42
N TRP A 241 12.92 1.52 20.41
CA TRP A 241 12.70 0.51 21.42
C TRP A 241 12.36 1.14 22.75
N LEU A 242 11.24 0.71 23.33
CA LEU A 242 10.85 1.03 24.70
C LEU A 242 10.81 -0.28 25.49
N GLY A 243 11.85 -0.52 26.30
CA GLY A 243 12.02 -1.80 27.00
C GLY A 243 12.26 -2.93 26.00
N LYS A 244 11.30 -3.86 25.88
CA LYS A 244 11.35 -4.99 24.92
C LYS A 244 10.47 -4.76 23.69
N THR A 245 9.72 -3.66 23.63
CA THR A 245 8.75 -3.39 22.57
C THR A 245 9.39 -2.55 21.47
N LYS A 246 9.33 -3.06 20.24
CA LYS A 246 9.78 -2.39 19.02
C LYS A 246 8.63 -1.57 18.43
N PHE A 247 8.83 -0.27 18.29
CA PHE A 247 7.99 0.61 17.48
C PHE A 247 8.63 0.65 16.10
N LYS A 248 7.93 0.15 15.07
CA LYS A 248 8.40 0.18 13.68
C LYS A 248 7.92 1.49 13.05
N LYS A 249 8.84 2.22 12.40
CA LYS A 249 8.48 3.40 11.60
C LYS A 249 7.59 2.98 10.43
N LEU A 250 6.50 3.70 10.22
CA LEU A 250 5.66 3.59 9.04
C LEU A 250 6.44 4.04 7.79
N LYS A 251 6.52 3.17 6.79
CA LYS A 251 7.07 3.47 5.46
C LYS A 251 5.99 3.98 4.51
N SER A 252 6.40 4.64 3.44
CA SER A 252 5.49 5.23 2.45
C SER A 252 4.56 4.21 1.77
N ASN A 253 4.94 2.93 1.73
CA ASN A 253 4.23 1.83 1.08
C ASN A 253 3.80 0.70 2.05
N ASP A 254 3.86 0.93 3.37
CA ASP A 254 3.44 -0.08 4.35
C ASP A 254 1.91 -0.27 4.32
N GLY A 255 1.43 -1.51 4.23
CA GLY A 255 0.00 -1.82 4.22
C GLY A 255 -0.72 -1.27 2.99
N GLY A 256 -1.85 -0.59 3.18
CA GLY A 256 -2.66 -0.02 2.09
C GLY A 256 -2.12 1.27 1.48
N TYR A 257 -1.06 1.87 2.04
CA TYR A 257 -0.47 3.10 1.52
C TYR A 257 0.40 2.85 0.28
N SER A 258 0.48 3.84 -0.62
CA SER A 258 1.38 3.81 -1.78
C SER A 258 2.43 4.91 -1.78
N ASN A 259 2.12 6.09 -1.25
CA ASN A 259 3.05 7.22 -1.17
C ASN A 259 2.70 8.21 -0.05
N VAL A 260 2.52 7.69 1.17
CA VAL A 260 2.15 8.55 2.30
C VAL A 260 3.31 9.46 2.72
N ASP A 261 2.99 10.69 3.16
CA ASP A 261 3.96 11.59 3.80
C ASP A 261 4.57 10.93 5.05
N ALA A 262 5.76 10.36 4.90
CA ALA A 262 6.50 9.68 5.94
C ALA A 262 7.54 10.58 6.64
N ARG A 263 7.35 11.92 6.62
CA ARG A 263 8.17 12.87 7.37
C ARG A 263 8.09 12.58 8.88
N GLY A 264 9.24 12.69 9.55
CA GLY A 264 9.36 12.32 10.95
C GLY A 264 9.25 10.80 11.17
N TYR A 265 8.93 10.44 12.40
CA TYR A 265 8.75 9.07 12.85
C TYR A 265 7.29 8.82 13.16
N GLN A 266 6.63 8.08 12.29
CA GLN A 266 5.20 7.86 12.35
C GLN A 266 4.86 6.41 12.64
N ILE A 267 3.74 6.21 13.31
CA ILE A 267 3.11 4.92 13.57
C ILE A 267 1.62 4.99 13.25
N LEU A 268 0.99 3.86 12.94
CA LEU A 268 -0.46 3.76 12.91
C LEU A 268 -1.05 3.84 14.33
N ILE A 269 -2.14 4.58 14.45
CA ILE A 269 -2.92 4.67 15.69
C ILE A 269 -3.76 3.40 15.82
N ASN A 270 -3.42 2.59 16.82
CA ASN A 270 -4.22 1.46 17.27
C ASN A 270 -5.21 1.95 18.33
N TYR A 271 -6.28 2.59 17.87
CA TYR A 271 -7.31 3.19 18.73
C TYR A 271 -7.78 2.21 19.82
N HIS A 272 -7.81 2.69 21.05
CA HIS A 272 -8.22 1.96 22.25
C HIS A 272 -9.74 1.82 22.35
N SER A 273 -10.45 2.91 22.01
CA SER A 273 -11.92 2.95 21.97
C SER A 273 -12.43 4.06 21.06
N ARG A 274 -13.71 4.00 20.70
CA ARG A 274 -14.41 5.02 19.91
C ARG A 274 -14.47 6.38 20.58
N SER A 275 -14.68 6.45 21.89
CA SER A 275 -14.92 7.74 22.59
C SER A 275 -14.45 7.81 24.05
N GLN A 276 -14.18 6.68 24.70
CA GLN A 276 -13.94 6.60 26.15
C GLN A 276 -12.59 5.93 26.47
N VAL A 277 -11.51 6.48 25.91
CA VAL A 277 -10.15 5.98 26.17
C VAL A 277 -9.69 6.15 27.62
N ALA A 278 -10.21 7.15 28.32
CA ALA A 278 -9.85 7.46 29.70
C ALA A 278 -11.06 8.01 30.45
N ASN A 279 -10.97 8.05 31.78
CA ASN A 279 -11.92 8.81 32.59
C ASN A 279 -11.82 10.30 32.26
N LYS A 280 -12.96 10.99 32.27
CA LYS A 280 -13.08 12.40 31.90
C LYS A 280 -13.70 13.19 33.06
N VAL A 281 -13.11 14.33 33.38
CA VAL A 281 -13.65 15.35 34.30
C VAL A 281 -13.54 16.72 33.62
N THR A 282 -14.27 17.72 34.10
CA THR A 282 -14.19 19.08 33.53
C THR A 282 -13.21 19.97 34.28
N ILE A 283 -12.74 21.06 33.66
CA ILE A 283 -11.97 22.07 34.40
C ILE A 283 -12.78 22.70 35.54
N THR A 284 -14.10 22.83 35.38
CA THR A 284 -14.97 23.29 36.46
C THR A 284 -14.94 22.35 37.65
N ASP A 285 -14.94 21.02 37.44
CA ASP A 285 -14.85 20.05 38.54
C ASP A 285 -13.53 20.19 39.30
N VAL A 286 -12.43 20.45 38.60
CA VAL A 286 -11.12 20.70 39.21
C VAL A 286 -11.14 21.99 40.03
N LEU A 287 -11.63 23.10 39.45
CA LEU A 287 -11.72 24.39 40.12
C LEU A 287 -12.61 24.32 41.37
N GLN A 288 -13.71 23.57 41.32
CA GLN A 288 -14.64 23.38 42.44
C GLN A 288 -14.18 22.33 43.46
N GLY A 289 -13.04 21.66 43.25
CA GLY A 289 -12.53 20.63 44.16
C GLY A 289 -13.38 19.35 44.20
N LYS A 290 -14.14 19.06 43.13
CA LYS A 290 -15.02 17.89 43.02
C LYS A 290 -14.30 16.63 42.51
N VAL A 291 -13.06 16.77 42.04
CA VAL A 291 -12.28 15.65 41.51
C VAL A 291 -11.66 14.85 42.66
N SER A 292 -11.96 13.54 42.69
CA SER A 292 -11.36 12.63 43.65
C SER A 292 -9.84 12.51 43.43
N PRO A 293 -8.99 12.59 44.48
CA PRO A 293 -7.54 12.43 44.34
C PRO A 293 -7.12 11.10 43.70
N ASN A 294 -7.92 10.03 43.85
CA ASN A 294 -7.66 8.72 43.25
C ASN A 294 -7.73 8.73 41.71
N LEU A 295 -8.43 9.73 41.13
CA LEU A 295 -8.46 9.92 39.68
C LEU A 295 -7.20 10.63 39.14
N VAL A 296 -6.38 11.22 40.00
CA VAL A 296 -5.23 12.04 39.60
C VAL A 296 -3.90 11.42 40.04
N LYS A 297 -3.84 10.91 41.27
CA LYS A 297 -2.61 10.38 41.87
C LYS A 297 -2.00 9.27 41.02
N ASP A 298 -0.69 9.35 40.79
CA ASP A 298 0.11 8.38 40.01
C ASP A 298 -0.31 8.21 38.53
N LYS A 299 -1.13 9.12 37.98
CA LYS A 299 -1.63 9.05 36.59
C LYS A 299 -1.03 10.11 35.68
N ILE A 300 -1.23 9.91 34.38
CA ILE A 300 -1.05 10.94 33.37
C ILE A 300 -2.34 11.75 33.30
N VAL A 301 -2.25 13.05 33.58
CA VAL A 301 -3.38 13.97 33.48
C VAL A 301 -3.25 14.81 32.22
N LEU A 302 -4.27 14.80 31.38
CA LEU A 302 -4.31 15.47 30.09
C LEU A 302 -5.31 16.62 30.16
N ILE A 303 -4.86 17.85 30.00
CA ILE A 303 -5.69 19.05 30.01
C ILE A 303 -5.76 19.58 28.59
N GLY A 304 -6.97 19.72 28.04
CA GLY A 304 -7.16 20.19 26.67
C GLY A 304 -8.62 20.47 26.35
N TYR A 305 -8.86 21.08 25.19
CA TYR A 305 -10.21 21.40 24.74
C TYR A 305 -10.95 20.16 24.26
N THR A 306 -12.23 20.08 24.60
CA THR A 306 -13.15 18.99 24.19
C THR A 306 -14.45 19.52 23.57
N THR A 307 -14.51 20.84 23.35
CA THR A 307 -15.58 21.53 22.64
C THR A 307 -15.24 21.70 21.15
N GLU A 308 -16.25 21.62 20.29
CA GLU A 308 -16.12 21.83 18.85
C GLU A 308 -15.76 23.29 18.49
N THR A 309 -16.03 24.25 19.39
CA THR A 309 -15.76 25.69 19.18
C THR A 309 -14.28 25.98 18.89
N VAL A 310 -13.37 25.15 19.39
CA VAL A 310 -11.92 25.39 19.35
C VAL A 310 -11.25 24.83 18.09
N LYS A 311 -12.01 24.12 17.23
CA LYS A 311 -11.53 23.47 16.00
C LYS A 311 -10.31 22.54 16.19
N ASP A 312 -9.99 22.13 17.42
CA ASP A 312 -9.05 21.05 17.71
C ASP A 312 -9.78 19.70 17.74
N VAL A 313 -10.38 19.35 16.61
CA VAL A 313 -11.22 18.17 16.46
C VAL A 313 -10.93 17.50 15.12
N PHE A 314 -10.85 16.17 15.12
CA PHE A 314 -10.38 15.39 13.98
C PHE A 314 -11.41 14.37 13.51
N TYR A 315 -11.47 14.15 12.19
CA TYR A 315 -12.09 12.93 11.67
C TYR A 315 -11.19 11.75 12.01
N THR A 316 -11.81 10.65 12.44
CA THR A 316 -11.12 9.41 12.78
C THR A 316 -11.81 8.26 12.03
N PRO A 317 -11.22 7.05 12.01
CA PRO A 317 -11.87 5.88 11.44
C PRO A 317 -13.29 5.59 11.97
N TYR A 318 -13.66 6.12 13.14
CA TYR A 318 -14.99 5.96 13.74
C TYR A 318 -16.02 7.00 13.29
N SER A 319 -15.60 8.12 12.70
CA SER A 319 -16.47 9.23 12.31
C SER A 319 -17.58 8.80 11.34
N GLY A 320 -17.28 7.87 10.41
CA GLY A 320 -18.23 7.42 9.40
C GLY A 320 -19.41 6.58 9.92
N GLN A 321 -19.44 6.18 11.20
CA GLN A 321 -20.57 5.46 11.81
C GLN A 321 -21.34 6.30 12.84
N GLN A 322 -20.83 7.46 13.24
CA GLN A 322 -21.44 8.26 14.29
C GLN A 322 -22.48 9.24 13.69
N GLN A 323 -23.75 9.08 14.09
CA GLN A 323 -24.81 10.05 13.73
C GLN A 323 -24.70 11.36 14.52
N LYS A 324 -24.03 11.35 15.69
CA LYS A 324 -23.77 12.51 16.54
C LYS A 324 -22.32 12.50 17.00
N ASN A 325 -21.71 13.68 17.10
CA ASN A 325 -20.33 13.86 17.58
C ASN A 325 -19.31 13.11 16.70
N GLN A 326 -19.30 13.44 15.39
CA GLN A 326 -18.45 12.80 14.39
C GLN A 326 -16.96 13.08 14.59
N PHE A 327 -16.60 13.99 15.48
CA PHE A 327 -15.23 14.41 15.68
C PHE A 327 -14.67 13.90 17.00
N MET A 328 -13.38 13.56 16.98
CA MET A 328 -12.63 13.27 18.19
C MET A 328 -11.78 14.49 18.57
N PRO A 329 -11.90 15.04 19.79
CA PRO A 329 -11.04 16.14 20.23
C PRO A 329 -9.55 15.75 20.24
N GLY A 330 -8.66 16.69 19.92
CA GLY A 330 -7.21 16.47 19.84
C GLY A 330 -6.62 15.84 21.10
N ILE A 331 -7.01 16.35 22.27
CA ILE A 331 -6.58 15.77 23.56
C ILE A 331 -7.03 14.32 23.77
N VAL A 332 -8.18 13.94 23.21
CA VAL A 332 -8.65 12.55 23.25
C VAL A 332 -7.80 11.70 22.32
N VAL A 333 -7.42 12.20 21.13
CA VAL A 333 -6.49 11.49 20.24
C VAL A 333 -5.11 11.32 20.89
N HIS A 334 -4.56 12.35 21.54
CA HIS A 334 -3.31 12.21 22.30
C HIS A 334 -3.43 11.11 23.38
N ALA A 335 -4.57 11.04 24.08
CA ALA A 335 -4.83 9.96 25.04
C ALA A 335 -4.85 8.56 24.38
N GLN A 336 -5.39 8.42 23.16
CA GLN A 336 -5.35 7.16 22.39
C GLN A 336 -3.91 6.72 22.11
N VAL A 337 -3.07 7.66 21.67
CA VAL A 337 -1.66 7.36 21.35
C VAL A 337 -0.87 7.02 22.62
N ILE A 338 -1.07 7.76 23.71
CA ILE A 338 -0.43 7.45 25.00
C ILE A 338 -0.87 6.07 25.49
N SER A 339 -2.17 5.77 25.47
CA SER A 339 -2.69 4.47 25.88
C SER A 339 -2.13 3.34 25.01
N GLN A 340 -2.00 3.55 23.69
CA GLN A 340 -1.34 2.61 22.79
C GLN A 340 0.13 2.37 23.18
N ILE A 341 0.92 3.42 23.42
CA ILE A 341 2.34 3.29 23.81
C ILE A 341 2.46 2.54 25.12
N LEU A 342 1.71 2.95 26.16
CA LEU A 342 1.76 2.31 27.48
C LEU A 342 1.31 0.86 27.42
N SER A 343 0.21 0.57 26.73
CA SER A 343 -0.30 -0.81 26.60
C SER A 343 0.65 -1.71 25.81
N ALA A 344 1.32 -1.18 24.78
CA ALA A 344 2.30 -1.95 24.03
C ALA A 344 3.56 -2.26 24.85
N VAL A 345 3.97 -1.36 25.75
CA VAL A 345 5.17 -1.51 26.57
C VAL A 345 4.93 -2.32 27.84
N LEU A 346 3.83 -2.04 28.55
CA LEU A 346 3.54 -2.62 29.87
C LEU A 346 2.65 -3.85 29.76
N ASP A 347 1.66 -3.84 28.87
CA ASP A 347 0.63 -4.89 28.77
C ASP A 347 0.86 -5.83 27.58
N LYS A 348 1.92 -5.61 26.79
CA LYS A 348 2.26 -6.36 25.58
C LYS A 348 1.16 -6.33 24.51
N ARG A 349 0.36 -5.25 24.46
CA ARG A 349 -0.63 -5.03 23.40
C ARG A 349 0.07 -5.03 22.02
N PRO A 350 -0.42 -5.78 21.02
CA PRO A 350 0.23 -5.87 19.72
C PRO A 350 0.23 -4.50 19.02
N MET A 351 1.36 -4.19 18.40
CA MET A 351 1.52 -3.05 17.50
C MET A 351 1.21 -3.46 16.08
N PHE A 352 0.85 -2.51 15.24
CA PHE A 352 0.60 -2.80 13.83
C PHE A 352 1.88 -3.28 13.13
N TRP A 353 1.76 -4.38 12.39
CA TRP A 353 2.78 -4.92 11.52
C TRP A 353 2.22 -5.14 10.11
N PHE A 354 3.12 -5.14 9.13
CA PHE A 354 2.80 -5.18 7.71
C PHE A 354 3.67 -6.22 7.02
N TRP A 355 3.15 -6.80 5.95
CA TRP A 355 3.95 -7.69 5.11
C TRP A 355 4.95 -6.91 4.25
N PRO A 356 6.09 -7.52 3.92
CA PRO A 356 6.94 -6.98 2.87
C PRO A 356 6.21 -7.06 1.53
N GLU A 357 6.52 -6.13 0.64
CA GLU A 357 5.85 -5.95 -0.65
C GLU A 357 5.81 -7.24 -1.49
N TRP A 358 6.90 -8.00 -1.55
CA TRP A 358 6.94 -9.27 -2.29
C TRP A 358 5.90 -10.29 -1.79
N ALA A 359 5.62 -10.32 -0.48
CA ALA A 359 4.65 -11.24 0.09
C ALA A 359 3.22 -10.81 -0.29
N GLU A 360 2.96 -9.52 -0.38
CA GLU A 360 1.69 -8.98 -0.86
C GLU A 360 1.49 -9.20 -2.36
N ILE A 361 2.56 -9.13 -3.17
CA ILE A 361 2.51 -9.50 -4.59
C ILE A 361 2.15 -10.98 -4.75
N LEU A 362 2.79 -11.87 -3.98
CA LEU A 362 2.44 -13.29 -3.97
C LEU A 362 1.01 -13.53 -3.49
N TRP A 363 0.53 -12.73 -2.55
CA TRP A 363 -0.85 -12.77 -2.08
C TRP A 363 -1.84 -12.41 -3.19
N ILE A 364 -1.60 -11.33 -3.93
CA ILE A 364 -2.40 -10.93 -5.11
C ILE A 364 -2.38 -12.04 -6.18
N ALA A 365 -1.18 -12.55 -6.51
CA ALA A 365 -1.02 -13.63 -7.48
C ALA A 365 -1.75 -14.91 -7.05
N GLY A 366 -1.67 -15.29 -5.78
CA GLY A 366 -2.38 -16.44 -5.23
C GLY A 366 -3.89 -16.33 -5.39
N TRP A 367 -4.47 -15.17 -5.06
CA TRP A 367 -5.90 -14.92 -5.24
C TRP A 367 -6.33 -14.86 -6.71
N SER A 368 -5.46 -14.36 -7.58
CA SER A 368 -5.66 -14.43 -9.03
C SER A 368 -5.71 -15.88 -9.53
N ILE A 369 -4.78 -16.73 -9.12
CA ILE A 369 -4.77 -18.16 -9.48
C ILE A 369 -6.04 -18.85 -9.01
N VAL A 370 -6.47 -18.60 -7.76
CA VAL A 370 -7.72 -19.15 -7.21
C VAL A 370 -8.91 -18.72 -8.07
N GLY A 371 -9.04 -17.43 -8.37
CA GLY A 371 -10.11 -16.89 -9.21
C GLY A 371 -10.15 -17.52 -10.61
N GLY A 372 -9.01 -17.55 -11.30
CA GLY A 372 -8.90 -18.13 -12.65
C GLY A 372 -9.15 -19.64 -12.68
N THR A 373 -8.64 -20.37 -11.68
CA THR A 373 -8.81 -21.83 -11.57
C THR A 373 -10.24 -22.23 -11.26
N MET A 374 -10.96 -21.45 -10.45
CA MET A 374 -12.37 -21.71 -10.17
C MET A 374 -13.26 -21.38 -11.36
N ALA A 375 -13.00 -20.24 -12.01
CA ALA A 375 -13.70 -19.83 -13.22
C ALA A 375 -13.54 -20.85 -14.36
N SER A 376 -12.35 -21.45 -14.52
CA SER A 376 -12.12 -22.47 -15.54
C SER A 376 -12.82 -23.81 -15.25
N ARG A 377 -13.13 -24.10 -13.98
CA ARG A 377 -13.86 -25.32 -13.58
C ARG A 377 -15.38 -25.17 -13.55
N MET A 378 -15.90 -23.96 -13.36
CA MET A 378 -17.33 -23.74 -13.17
C MET A 378 -17.94 -23.05 -14.40
N ALA A 379 -18.71 -23.81 -15.19
CA ALA A 379 -19.36 -23.29 -16.39
C ALA A 379 -20.58 -22.37 -16.12
N HIS A 380 -21.15 -22.42 -14.91
CA HIS A 380 -22.39 -21.72 -14.58
C HIS A 380 -22.12 -20.41 -13.81
N PRO A 381 -22.49 -19.23 -14.36
CA PRO A 381 -22.09 -17.93 -13.81
C PRO A 381 -22.64 -17.64 -12.40
N TRP A 382 -23.90 -18.04 -12.14
CA TRP A 382 -24.49 -17.88 -10.79
C TRP A 382 -23.76 -18.68 -9.70
N LYS A 383 -23.39 -19.94 -9.99
CA LYS A 383 -22.64 -20.76 -9.04
C LYS A 383 -21.25 -20.15 -8.77
N LEU A 384 -20.61 -19.63 -9.81
CA LEU A 384 -19.33 -18.92 -9.68
C LEU A 384 -19.47 -17.66 -8.80
N ALA A 385 -20.49 -16.83 -9.03
CA ALA A 385 -20.75 -15.64 -8.24
C ALA A 385 -20.96 -15.97 -6.75
N LEU A 386 -21.76 -16.99 -6.44
CA LEU A 386 -21.99 -17.44 -5.07
C LEU A 386 -20.69 -17.94 -4.41
N THR A 387 -19.88 -18.71 -5.14
CA THR A 387 -18.59 -19.19 -4.62
C THR A 387 -17.60 -18.06 -4.39
N PHE A 388 -17.55 -17.06 -5.27
CA PHE A 388 -16.70 -15.89 -5.10
C PHE A 388 -17.14 -15.08 -3.87
N ALA A 389 -18.44 -14.88 -3.68
CA ALA A 389 -18.97 -14.21 -2.49
C ALA A 389 -18.59 -14.96 -1.19
N ALA A 390 -18.75 -16.29 -1.16
CA ALA A 390 -18.38 -17.10 -0.02
C ALA A 390 -16.87 -17.04 0.29
N ILE A 391 -16.03 -17.10 -0.76
CA ILE A 391 -14.58 -17.00 -0.62
C ILE A 391 -14.18 -15.63 -0.11
N LEU A 392 -14.66 -14.55 -0.73
CA LEU A 392 -14.34 -13.18 -0.33
C LEU A 392 -14.77 -12.92 1.13
N SER A 393 -15.91 -13.46 1.55
CA SER A 393 -16.33 -13.40 2.96
C SER A 393 -15.35 -14.14 3.88
N GLY A 394 -14.93 -15.35 3.52
CA GLY A 394 -13.90 -16.10 4.24
C GLY A 394 -12.55 -15.37 4.31
N CYS A 395 -12.10 -14.79 3.19
CA CYS A 395 -10.89 -13.95 3.13
C CYS A 395 -10.99 -12.75 4.06
N GLY A 396 -12.12 -12.05 4.02
CA GLY A 396 -12.38 -10.90 4.88
C GLY A 396 -12.36 -11.28 6.35
N ALA A 397 -12.94 -12.42 6.71
CA ALA A 397 -12.89 -12.94 8.08
C ALA A 397 -11.47 -13.31 8.52
N ILE A 398 -10.68 -13.96 7.66
CA ILE A 398 -9.26 -14.28 7.95
C ILE A 398 -8.44 -13.00 8.06
N GLY A 399 -8.61 -12.06 7.13
CA GLY A 399 -7.95 -10.76 7.16
C GLY A 399 -8.28 -9.98 8.43
N PHE A 400 -9.55 -9.98 8.85
CA PHE A 400 -9.97 -9.40 10.12
C PHE A 400 -9.37 -10.14 11.33
N GLY A 401 -9.26 -11.47 11.29
CA GLY A 401 -8.56 -12.25 12.32
C GLY A 401 -7.09 -11.86 12.46
N ILE A 402 -6.36 -11.71 11.34
CA ILE A 402 -4.98 -11.20 11.33
C ILE A 402 -4.93 -9.76 11.85
N PHE A 403 -5.93 -8.95 11.52
CA PHE A 403 -6.07 -7.58 11.99
C PHE A 403 -6.23 -7.47 13.50
N LEU A 404 -6.95 -8.40 14.14
CA LEU A 404 -7.04 -8.47 15.61
C LEU A 404 -5.69 -8.81 16.26
N LEU A 405 -4.78 -9.48 15.54
CA LEU A 405 -3.41 -9.76 15.97
C LEU A 405 -2.42 -8.63 15.62
N GLY A 406 -2.93 -7.47 15.19
CA GLY A 406 -2.13 -6.31 14.78
C GLY A 406 -1.57 -6.40 13.36
N GLY A 407 -1.92 -7.41 12.56
CA GLY A 407 -1.47 -7.48 11.18
C GLY A 407 -2.41 -6.73 10.24
N TRP A 408 -1.93 -5.71 9.54
CA TRP A 408 -2.72 -5.12 8.46
C TRP A 408 -2.24 -5.67 7.12
N VAL A 409 -3.06 -6.52 6.52
CA VAL A 409 -2.85 -7.10 5.20
C VAL A 409 -3.88 -6.51 4.24
N PRO A 410 -3.47 -5.95 3.09
CA PRO A 410 -4.39 -5.43 2.08
C PRO A 410 -5.42 -6.49 1.62
N VAL A 411 -6.68 -6.07 1.47
CA VAL A 411 -7.79 -6.97 1.12
C VAL A 411 -8.48 -6.58 -0.18
N ALA A 412 -8.40 -5.32 -0.60
CA ALA A 412 -9.05 -4.87 -1.82
C ALA A 412 -8.32 -5.38 -3.08
N ALA A 413 -6.99 -5.25 -3.15
CA ALA A 413 -6.23 -5.72 -4.31
C ALA A 413 -6.38 -7.24 -4.55
N PRO A 414 -6.28 -8.12 -3.53
CA PRO A 414 -6.52 -9.55 -3.73
C PRO A 414 -7.97 -9.90 -4.08
N ALA A 415 -8.95 -9.18 -3.53
CA ALA A 415 -10.35 -9.36 -3.91
C ALA A 415 -10.59 -9.02 -5.38
N LEU A 416 -10.02 -7.91 -5.85
CA LEU A 416 -10.04 -7.54 -7.27
C LEU A 416 -9.30 -8.56 -8.13
N ALA A 417 -8.16 -9.10 -7.67
CA ALA A 417 -7.42 -10.12 -8.39
C ALA A 417 -8.27 -11.36 -8.66
N LEU A 418 -9.00 -11.84 -7.65
CA LEU A 418 -9.92 -12.97 -7.78
C LEU A 418 -11.04 -12.68 -8.79
N ILE A 419 -11.70 -11.52 -8.68
CA ILE A 419 -12.83 -11.13 -9.53
C ILE A 419 -12.39 -10.91 -10.98
N LEU A 420 -11.33 -10.13 -11.19
CA LEU A 420 -10.83 -9.77 -12.52
C LEU A 420 -10.32 -11.00 -13.26
N THR A 421 -9.49 -11.83 -12.60
CA THR A 421 -8.96 -13.04 -13.25
C THR A 421 -10.08 -14.02 -13.58
N GLY A 422 -11.01 -14.24 -12.65
CA GLY A 422 -12.17 -15.10 -12.90
C GLY A 422 -13.02 -14.58 -14.08
N GLY A 423 -13.28 -13.27 -14.10
CA GLY A 423 -14.00 -12.60 -15.19
C GLY A 423 -13.29 -12.70 -16.54
N SER A 424 -11.97 -12.51 -16.60
CA SER A 424 -11.16 -12.67 -17.80
C SER A 424 -11.24 -14.08 -18.36
N ILE A 425 -11.18 -15.12 -17.50
CA ILE A 425 -11.27 -16.51 -17.93
C ILE A 425 -12.67 -16.84 -18.46
N VAL A 426 -13.74 -16.42 -17.78
CA VAL A 426 -15.12 -16.61 -18.28
C VAL A 426 -15.32 -15.90 -19.62
N SER A 427 -14.76 -14.70 -19.76
CA SER A 427 -14.88 -13.91 -21.00
C SER A 427 -14.12 -14.57 -22.16
N ALA A 428 -12.90 -15.05 -21.92
CA ALA A 428 -12.11 -15.78 -22.90
C ALA A 428 -12.78 -17.11 -23.32
N ASP A 429 -13.33 -17.86 -22.36
CA ASP A 429 -14.06 -19.10 -22.65
C ASP A 429 -15.32 -18.84 -23.48
N ARG A 430 -16.11 -17.81 -23.14
CA ARG A 430 -17.29 -17.40 -23.93
C ARG A 430 -16.92 -16.91 -25.31
N PHE A 431 -15.85 -16.10 -25.43
CA PHE A 431 -15.38 -15.62 -26.72
C PHE A 431 -14.96 -16.78 -27.61
N ASN A 432 -14.15 -17.71 -27.10
CA ASN A 432 -13.72 -18.91 -27.85
C ASN A 432 -14.89 -19.83 -28.23
N LYS A 433 -15.94 -19.89 -27.41
CA LYS A 433 -17.16 -20.65 -27.73
C LYS A 433 -18.11 -19.92 -28.69
N SER A 434 -18.06 -18.59 -28.73
CA SER A 434 -18.88 -17.79 -29.64
C SER A 434 -18.44 -17.98 -31.09
N ALA A 435 -19.39 -17.96 -32.03
CA ALA A 435 -19.10 -18.05 -33.47
C ALA A 435 -18.13 -16.95 -33.94
N TYR A 436 -18.19 -15.78 -33.31
CA TYR A 436 -17.34 -14.63 -33.59
C TYR A 436 -15.87 -14.88 -33.21
N GLY A 437 -15.60 -15.50 -32.06
CA GLY A 437 -14.24 -15.81 -31.63
C GLY A 437 -13.58 -16.91 -32.46
N LYS A 438 -14.35 -17.90 -32.94
CA LYS A 438 -13.87 -18.87 -33.93
C LYS A 438 -13.49 -18.17 -35.24
N ALA A 439 -14.36 -17.32 -35.77
CA ALA A 439 -14.11 -16.59 -37.02
C ALA A 439 -12.87 -15.67 -36.96
N ILE A 440 -12.62 -15.00 -35.82
CA ILE A 440 -11.40 -14.19 -35.62
C ILE A 440 -10.17 -15.07 -35.51
N THR A 441 -10.24 -16.17 -34.74
CA THR A 441 -9.11 -17.10 -34.61
C THR A 441 -8.75 -17.71 -35.96
N ASP A 442 -9.75 -18.06 -36.76
CA ASP A 442 -9.57 -18.62 -38.11
C ASP A 442 -8.97 -17.56 -39.06
N ARG A 443 -9.43 -16.30 -39.00
CA ARG A 443 -8.80 -15.19 -39.74
C ARG A 443 -7.35 -14.92 -39.31
N VAL A 444 -7.06 -14.92 -38.01
CA VAL A 444 -5.70 -14.73 -37.49
C VAL A 444 -4.79 -15.87 -37.95
N LYS A 445 -5.26 -17.13 -37.89
CA LYS A 445 -4.49 -18.27 -38.43
C LYS A 445 -4.23 -18.14 -39.93
N GLN A 446 -5.21 -17.68 -40.71
CA GLN A 446 -5.04 -17.39 -42.14
C GLN A 446 -4.04 -16.26 -42.41
N VAL A 447 -4.04 -15.20 -41.61
CA VAL A 447 -3.11 -14.06 -41.75
C VAL A 447 -1.67 -14.43 -41.34
N PHE A 448 -1.50 -15.22 -40.28
CA PHE A 448 -0.18 -15.59 -39.76
C PHE A 448 0.39 -16.89 -40.37
N LYS A 449 -0.29 -17.52 -41.34
CA LYS A 449 0.13 -18.78 -42.00
C LYS A 449 0.64 -19.84 -41.01
N ILE A 450 0.00 -19.97 -39.85
CA ILE A 450 0.28 -21.08 -38.91
C ILE A 450 -0.61 -22.24 -39.32
N GLU A 451 -0.33 -22.80 -40.50
CA GLU A 451 -0.92 -24.03 -40.97
C GLU A 451 0.25 -24.99 -41.14
N ILE A 452 0.39 -25.95 -40.22
CA ILE A 452 1.22 -27.12 -40.50
C ILE A 452 0.40 -27.90 -41.53
N ASP A 453 0.64 -27.60 -42.80
CA ASP A 453 0.04 -28.33 -43.91
C ASP A 453 0.56 -29.77 -43.85
N GLN A 454 -0.31 -30.64 -43.33
CA GLN A 454 0.00 -32.04 -43.09
C GLN A 454 0.26 -32.77 -44.42
N ALA A 455 -0.30 -32.27 -45.53
CA ALA A 455 -0.03 -32.74 -46.87
C ALA A 455 1.37 -32.31 -47.35
N GLN A 456 1.80 -31.07 -47.09
CA GLN A 456 3.20 -30.66 -47.36
C GLN A 456 4.22 -31.43 -46.51
N LYS A 457 3.88 -31.79 -45.27
CA LYS A 457 4.76 -32.59 -44.43
C LYS A 457 4.86 -34.03 -44.93
N GLU A 458 3.76 -34.64 -45.37
CA GLU A 458 3.77 -35.96 -45.98
C GLU A 458 4.48 -35.97 -47.34
N GLN A 459 4.34 -34.91 -48.13
CA GLN A 459 5.05 -34.74 -49.40
C GLN A 459 6.55 -34.50 -49.21
N GLN A 460 6.96 -33.66 -48.23
CA GLN A 460 8.37 -33.48 -47.87
C GLN A 460 8.98 -34.74 -47.27
N VAL A 461 8.24 -35.51 -46.46
CA VAL A 461 8.71 -36.79 -45.93
C VAL A 461 8.80 -37.84 -47.05
N ALA A 462 7.87 -37.86 -48.01
CA ALA A 462 7.95 -38.72 -49.18
C ALA A 462 9.15 -38.38 -50.07
N ASP A 463 9.39 -37.10 -50.37
CA ASP A 463 10.55 -36.63 -51.15
C ASP A 463 11.88 -36.94 -50.44
N ILE A 464 11.94 -36.83 -49.11
CA ILE A 464 13.12 -37.19 -48.32
C ILE A 464 13.37 -38.71 -48.35
N VAL A 465 12.31 -39.52 -48.27
CA VAL A 465 12.39 -41.00 -48.31
C VAL A 465 12.71 -41.52 -49.71
N GLU A 466 12.27 -40.83 -50.76
CA GLU A 466 12.57 -41.19 -52.16
C GLU A 466 13.92 -40.65 -52.66
N SER A 467 14.52 -39.69 -51.95
CA SER A 467 15.84 -39.14 -52.29
C SER A 467 16.92 -40.22 -52.35
N ASP A 468 17.81 -40.09 -53.34
CA ASP A 468 18.89 -41.05 -53.58
C ASP A 468 19.78 -41.24 -52.34
N PHE A 469 19.93 -40.18 -51.55
CA PHE A 469 20.66 -40.19 -50.28
C PHE A 469 20.03 -41.13 -49.22
N PHE A 470 18.70 -41.17 -49.13
CA PHE A 470 18.01 -42.03 -48.16
C PHE A 470 18.02 -43.50 -48.59
N LYS A 471 17.95 -43.76 -49.90
CA LYS A 471 18.16 -45.10 -50.48
C LYS A 471 19.59 -45.59 -50.28
N GLU A 472 20.57 -44.72 -50.43
CA GLU A 472 21.99 -45.02 -50.20
C GLU A 472 22.26 -45.32 -48.71
N LEU A 473 21.62 -44.59 -47.79
CA LEU A 473 21.64 -44.88 -46.36
C LEU A 473 20.99 -46.23 -46.00
N GLN A 474 19.92 -46.63 -46.68
CA GLN A 474 19.30 -47.95 -46.49
C GLN A 474 20.18 -49.08 -47.03
N LEU A 475 20.78 -48.91 -48.22
CA LEU A 475 21.74 -49.85 -48.79
C LEU A 475 22.95 -50.04 -47.87
N LYS A 476 23.51 -48.95 -47.34
CA LYS A 476 24.65 -48.98 -46.41
C LYS A 476 24.30 -49.62 -45.07
N LYS A 477 23.06 -49.46 -44.60
CA LYS A 477 22.54 -50.12 -43.40
C LYS A 477 22.35 -51.63 -43.61
N ASP A 478 21.94 -52.05 -44.80
CA ASP A 478 21.78 -53.47 -45.14
C ASP A 478 23.12 -54.15 -45.41
N GLU A 479 24.11 -53.46 -45.99
CA GLU A 479 25.52 -53.90 -46.05
C GLU A 479 26.14 -54.04 -44.66
N LEU A 480 25.87 -53.11 -43.74
CA LEU A 480 26.33 -53.21 -42.35
C LEU A 480 25.63 -54.34 -41.58
N LYS A 481 24.41 -54.72 -41.97
CA LYS A 481 23.69 -55.86 -41.39
C LYS A 481 24.16 -57.20 -41.96
N SER A 482 24.51 -57.29 -43.24
CA SER A 482 25.10 -58.51 -43.83
C SER A 482 26.51 -58.73 -43.28
N SER A 483 27.32 -57.67 -43.19
CA SER A 483 28.66 -57.72 -42.58
C SER A 483 28.64 -58.15 -41.10
N LYS A 484 27.58 -57.80 -40.34
CA LYS A 484 27.40 -58.28 -38.95
C LYS A 484 26.86 -59.70 -38.83
N LYS A 485 26.26 -60.26 -39.89
CA LYS A 485 25.66 -61.61 -39.88
C LYS A 485 26.69 -62.69 -40.23
N ASP A 486 27.77 -62.34 -40.92
CA ASP A 486 28.93 -63.21 -41.20
C ASP A 486 29.97 -63.26 -40.05
N THR A 487 29.73 -62.56 -38.93
CA THR A 487 30.60 -62.59 -37.74
C THR A 487 29.88 -63.10 -36.49
N SER A 488 29.07 -64.15 -36.63
CA SER A 488 28.50 -64.88 -35.49
C SER A 488 28.35 -66.38 -35.79
N GLU A 489 29.44 -67.05 -36.17
CA GLU A 489 29.57 -68.49 -35.98
C GLU A 489 31.06 -68.92 -35.98
N LYS A 490 31.67 -68.92 -34.79
CA LYS A 490 32.73 -69.83 -34.27
C LYS A 490 33.62 -69.15 -33.22
N THR A 491 33.81 -69.83 -32.10
CA THR A 491 34.85 -69.65 -31.04
C THR A 491 35.32 -71.08 -30.72
N PRO A 492 36.52 -71.39 -30.14
CA PRO A 492 37.48 -70.55 -29.39
C PRO A 492 38.99 -70.81 -29.64
N SER A 493 39.89 -69.91 -29.17
CA SER A 493 41.11 -70.23 -28.40
C SER A 493 42.03 -69.00 -28.15
N ASP A 494 42.02 -68.53 -26.90
CA ASP A 494 43.13 -68.08 -26.00
C ASP A 494 44.34 -67.22 -26.46
N PRO A 495 45.09 -66.54 -25.55
CA PRO A 495 45.11 -65.08 -25.49
C PRO A 495 46.52 -64.48 -25.64
N GLN A 496 46.65 -63.34 -26.32
CA GLN A 496 47.85 -62.48 -26.17
C GLN A 496 47.48 -60.99 -26.18
N GLU A 497 47.95 -60.30 -25.14
CA GLU A 497 48.12 -58.85 -25.09
C GLU A 497 49.02 -58.37 -26.23
N ILE A 498 48.77 -57.17 -26.78
CA ILE A 498 49.71 -56.03 -26.77
C ILE A 498 49.05 -54.81 -27.46
N THR A 499 49.40 -53.69 -26.86
CA THR A 499 49.09 -52.26 -26.99
C THR A 499 49.39 -51.59 -28.35
N LEU A 500 48.94 -50.33 -28.47
CA LEU A 500 49.28 -49.26 -29.46
C LEU A 500 48.38 -49.23 -30.71
N GLY A 501 47.96 -48.08 -31.25
CA GLY A 501 48.28 -46.69 -30.97
C GLY A 501 47.48 -45.79 -31.91
N ALA A 502 47.44 -44.50 -31.58
CA ALA A 502 46.76 -43.47 -32.35
C ALA A 502 47.32 -43.33 -33.79
N ALA A 503 46.43 -43.23 -34.78
CA ALA A 503 46.72 -42.66 -36.09
C ALA A 503 45.45 -42.04 -36.67
N ALA A 504 45.63 -40.87 -37.28
CA ALA A 504 44.63 -39.86 -37.55
C ALA A 504 43.84 -40.08 -38.85
N LEU A 505 42.64 -39.50 -38.91
CA LEU A 505 41.92 -39.19 -40.15
C LEU A 505 41.46 -37.72 -40.11
N PRO A 506 42.04 -36.82 -40.93
CA PRO A 506 41.65 -35.41 -41.03
C PRO A 506 40.59 -35.16 -42.13
N GLN A 507 40.02 -33.93 -42.12
CA GLN A 507 39.33 -33.18 -43.20
C GLN A 507 37.80 -32.98 -43.21
N ALA A 508 37.00 -33.45 -42.25
CA ALA A 508 35.54 -33.17 -42.28
C ALA A 508 35.09 -31.85 -41.59
N GLN A 509 35.97 -31.18 -40.83
CA GLN A 509 35.59 -29.98 -40.05
C GLN A 509 35.74 -28.65 -40.82
N SER A 510 36.56 -28.61 -41.87
CA SER A 510 36.87 -27.37 -42.61
C SER A 510 35.67 -26.82 -43.40
N GLU A 511 34.86 -27.68 -44.01
CA GLU A 511 33.75 -27.26 -44.87
C GLU A 511 32.52 -26.80 -44.05
N ALA A 512 32.31 -27.40 -42.87
CA ALA A 512 31.21 -27.03 -41.98
C ALA A 512 31.40 -25.63 -41.37
N ASP A 513 32.63 -25.28 -41.02
CA ASP A 513 32.97 -23.98 -40.45
C ASP A 513 32.90 -22.86 -41.51
N GLU A 514 33.29 -23.15 -42.77
CA GLU A 514 33.18 -22.22 -43.89
C GLU A 514 31.71 -21.94 -44.26
N PHE A 515 30.85 -22.96 -44.20
CA PHE A 515 29.42 -22.81 -44.42
C PHE A 515 28.73 -21.97 -43.31
N LEU A 516 29.14 -22.17 -42.06
CA LEU A 516 28.61 -21.39 -40.93
C LEU A 516 28.98 -19.90 -41.05
N ALA A 517 30.21 -19.60 -41.51
CA ALA A 517 30.68 -18.23 -41.73
C ALA A 517 29.87 -17.51 -42.83
N GLN A 518 29.53 -18.21 -43.92
CA GLN A 518 28.68 -17.64 -44.98
C GLN A 518 27.25 -17.32 -44.51
N LEU A 519 26.67 -18.16 -43.65
CA LEU A 519 25.33 -17.92 -43.10
C LEU A 519 25.29 -16.69 -42.18
N GLN A 520 26.33 -16.50 -41.36
CA GLN A 520 26.44 -15.33 -40.48
C GLN A 520 26.61 -14.03 -41.28
N LEU A 521 27.33 -14.06 -42.40
CA LEU A 521 27.50 -12.90 -43.28
C LEU A 521 26.18 -12.48 -43.93
N LYS A 522 25.40 -13.45 -44.43
CA LYS A 522 24.07 -13.20 -45.02
C LYS A 522 23.09 -12.63 -43.99
N ALA A 523 23.11 -13.12 -42.75
CA ALA A 523 22.27 -12.60 -41.67
C ALA A 523 22.60 -11.13 -41.32
N LYS A 524 23.90 -10.76 -41.32
CA LYS A 524 24.33 -9.36 -41.13
C LYS A 524 23.86 -8.44 -42.26
N GLN A 525 23.98 -8.88 -43.52
CA GLN A 525 23.53 -8.10 -44.68
C GLN A 525 22.00 -7.89 -44.68
N GLN A 526 21.23 -8.88 -44.25
CA GLN A 526 19.77 -8.76 -44.13
C GLN A 526 19.37 -7.76 -43.04
N LYS A 527 20.09 -7.76 -41.91
CA LYS A 527 19.84 -6.82 -40.80
C LYS A 527 20.20 -5.38 -41.17
N GLN A 528 21.26 -5.19 -41.98
CA GLN A 528 21.63 -3.87 -42.51
C GLN A 528 20.65 -3.37 -43.57
N ARG A 529 20.13 -4.25 -44.45
CA ARG A 529 19.07 -3.89 -45.39
C ARG A 529 17.79 -3.45 -44.69
N ALA A 530 17.37 -4.17 -43.63
CA ALA A 530 16.19 -3.81 -42.84
C ALA A 530 16.34 -2.47 -42.09
N ALA A 531 17.56 -2.12 -41.65
CA ALA A 531 17.84 -0.82 -41.03
C ALA A 531 17.82 0.33 -42.04
N ALA A 532 18.29 0.10 -43.27
CA ALA A 532 18.23 1.10 -44.35
C ALA A 532 16.78 1.38 -44.81
N THR A 533 15.90 0.37 -44.82
CA THR A 533 14.49 0.55 -45.20
C THR A 533 13.68 1.33 -44.15
N ALA A 534 14.11 1.34 -42.89
CA ALA A 534 13.49 2.12 -41.82
C ALA A 534 13.92 3.59 -41.80
N SER A 535 15.08 3.93 -42.40
CA SER A 535 15.58 5.31 -42.46
C SER A 535 15.01 6.12 -43.63
N GLU A 536 14.43 5.47 -44.64
CA GLU A 536 13.87 6.12 -45.84
C GLU A 536 12.40 6.55 -45.67
N SER A 537 11.72 6.11 -44.60
CA SER A 537 10.32 6.50 -44.32
C SER A 537 10.16 7.78 -43.49
N ASP A 538 11.25 8.31 -42.92
CA ASP A 538 11.22 9.52 -42.07
C ASP A 538 11.65 10.82 -42.79
N SER A 539 11.97 10.78 -44.09
CA SER A 539 12.47 11.97 -44.83
C SER A 539 11.44 12.70 -45.72
N LYS A 540 10.13 12.53 -45.47
CA LYS A 540 9.09 13.33 -46.13
C LYS A 540 8.10 13.88 -45.12
N THR A 541 8.50 14.88 -44.32
CA THR A 541 7.65 16.03 -43.91
C THR A 541 8.57 17.08 -43.28
N GLU A 542 9.20 17.94 -44.09
CA GLU A 542 9.73 19.21 -43.57
C GLU A 542 9.81 20.28 -44.68
N SER A 543 8.85 21.21 -44.61
CA SER A 543 8.92 22.58 -45.10
C SER A 543 7.77 23.33 -44.39
N ALA A 544 7.87 24.53 -43.86
CA ALA A 544 8.93 25.51 -43.72
C ALA A 544 8.43 26.54 -42.67
N ILE A 545 9.33 27.34 -42.07
CA ILE A 545 9.21 28.80 -41.80
C ILE A 545 10.39 29.22 -40.90
N ASP A 546 11.20 30.14 -41.43
CA ASP A 546 12.27 30.90 -40.78
C ASP A 546 11.78 32.37 -40.55
N PRO A 547 12.53 33.33 -39.98
CA PRO A 547 12.23 33.87 -38.65
C PRO A 547 12.14 35.41 -38.61
N GLY A 548 11.81 35.96 -37.43
CA GLY A 548 12.28 37.27 -37.00
C GLY A 548 11.23 38.38 -36.86
N ALA A 549 11.11 38.92 -35.63
CA ALA A 549 11.26 40.35 -35.32
C ALA A 549 11.06 40.61 -33.81
N SER A 550 11.94 41.44 -33.27
CA SER A 550 11.99 42.02 -31.92
C SER A 550 10.87 43.03 -31.63
N ALA A 551 10.45 43.18 -30.35
CA ALA A 551 10.44 44.47 -29.61
C ALA A 551 9.71 44.40 -28.23
N SER A 552 10.48 44.72 -27.19
CA SER A 552 10.23 45.59 -26.02
C SER A 552 8.80 46.06 -25.59
N SER A 553 8.63 46.02 -24.25
CA SER A 553 8.00 47.00 -23.31
C SER A 553 6.47 47.13 -23.17
N GLY A 554 6.03 47.22 -21.89
CA GLY A 554 4.87 48.02 -21.46
C GLY A 554 3.87 47.28 -20.56
N GLU A 555 3.46 47.92 -19.46
CA GLU A 555 2.67 47.39 -18.33
C GLU A 555 1.13 47.50 -18.51
N THR A 556 0.40 46.89 -17.54
CA THR A 556 -0.97 47.15 -17.02
C THR A 556 -2.26 46.54 -17.66
N GLU A 557 -2.86 45.57 -16.91
CA GLU A 557 -4.28 45.19 -16.62
C GLU A 557 -5.42 45.16 -17.70
N PRO A 558 -6.60 44.53 -17.46
CA PRO A 558 -6.87 43.15 -17.02
C PRO A 558 -7.91 42.40 -17.92
N ASP A 559 -7.80 41.07 -17.98
CA ASP A 559 -8.91 40.08 -18.02
C ASP A 559 -10.06 40.13 -19.08
N GLU A 560 -9.80 40.44 -20.36
CA GLU A 560 -10.84 40.27 -21.42
C GLU A 560 -10.89 38.85 -22.05
N GLY A 561 -9.80 38.07 -21.99
CA GLY A 561 -9.70 36.78 -22.68
C GLY A 561 -10.58 35.66 -22.10
N PHE A 562 -10.90 35.73 -20.81
CA PHE A 562 -11.66 34.67 -20.14
C PHE A 562 -13.17 34.74 -20.43
N SER A 563 -13.70 35.95 -20.72
CA SER A 563 -15.11 36.16 -21.04
C SER A 563 -15.49 35.63 -22.44
N ASP A 564 -14.61 35.81 -23.43
CA ASP A 564 -14.82 35.31 -24.80
C ASP A 564 -14.75 33.78 -24.87
N LEU A 565 -13.85 33.17 -24.08
CA LEU A 565 -13.76 31.71 -23.95
C LEU A 565 -15.01 31.11 -23.28
N GLN A 566 -15.59 31.79 -22.28
CA GLN A 566 -16.85 31.36 -21.67
C GLN A 566 -18.05 31.53 -22.62
N ALA A 567 -18.09 32.58 -23.43
CA ALA A 567 -19.12 32.80 -24.44
C ALA A 567 -19.07 31.71 -25.54
N ARG A 568 -17.87 31.38 -26.03
CA ARG A 568 -17.66 30.30 -27.03
C ARG A 568 -17.98 28.91 -26.47
N ALA A 569 -17.65 28.64 -25.21
CA ALA A 569 -18.02 27.38 -24.54
C ALA A 569 -19.55 27.24 -24.39
N LYS A 570 -20.26 28.35 -24.14
CA LYS A 570 -21.73 28.37 -24.03
C LYS A 570 -22.41 28.16 -25.39
N GLN A 571 -21.88 28.77 -26.46
CA GLN A 571 -22.36 28.53 -27.82
C GLN A 571 -22.12 27.09 -28.29
N MET A 572 -20.98 26.48 -27.97
CA MET A 572 -20.71 25.07 -28.29
C MET A 572 -21.67 24.11 -27.56
N ARG A 573 -22.01 24.38 -26.30
CA ARG A 573 -23.01 23.58 -25.55
C ARG A 573 -24.41 23.71 -26.15
N GLN A 574 -24.79 24.88 -26.64
CA GLN A 574 -26.10 25.08 -27.28
C GLN A 574 -26.20 24.36 -28.63
N ARG A 575 -25.13 24.38 -29.45
CA ARG A 575 -25.07 23.61 -30.71
C ARG A 575 -25.14 22.09 -30.46
N ARG A 576 -24.37 21.59 -29.49
CA ARG A 576 -24.39 20.15 -29.14
C ARG A 576 -25.74 19.66 -28.62
N ASN A 577 -26.52 20.54 -27.98
CA ASN A 577 -27.88 20.21 -27.53
C ASN A 577 -28.93 20.34 -28.64
N ALA A 578 -28.68 21.17 -29.67
CA ALA A 578 -29.51 21.25 -30.87
C ALA A 578 -29.30 20.00 -31.75
N ASP A 579 -28.06 19.54 -31.93
CA ASP A 579 -27.74 18.34 -32.70
C ASP A 579 -28.32 17.08 -32.06
N LYS A 580 -28.31 16.99 -30.72
CA LYS A 580 -28.98 15.89 -29.98
C LYS A 580 -30.51 15.87 -30.15
N LYS A 581 -31.15 17.03 -30.29
CA LYS A 581 -32.60 17.09 -30.53
C LYS A 581 -32.99 16.67 -31.95
N ILE A 582 -32.09 16.89 -32.92
CA ILE A 582 -32.29 16.47 -34.30
C ILE A 582 -32.11 14.94 -34.40
N GLU A 583 -31.14 14.37 -33.67
CA GLU A 583 -30.89 12.93 -33.62
C GLU A 583 -32.03 12.15 -32.90
N GLU A 584 -32.66 12.73 -31.87
CA GLU A 584 -33.84 12.14 -31.20
C GLU A 584 -35.14 12.24 -32.02
N GLN A 585 -35.28 13.22 -32.92
CA GLN A 585 -36.45 13.32 -33.81
C GLN A 585 -36.37 12.33 -35.00
N ASP A 586 -35.19 11.99 -35.49
CA ASP A 586 -35.00 11.02 -36.59
C ASP A 586 -35.18 9.55 -36.15
N LEU A 587 -35.07 9.26 -34.85
CA LEU A 587 -35.24 7.91 -34.28
C LEU A 587 -36.69 7.59 -33.86
N SER A 588 -37.60 8.56 -33.91
CA SER A 588 -39.03 8.39 -33.58
C SER A 588 -39.94 8.21 -34.81
N GLY A 589 -39.37 8.25 -36.03
CA GLY A 589 -40.11 8.30 -37.30
C GLY A 589 -39.89 7.11 -38.23
N LYS A 590 -39.63 5.91 -37.71
CA LYS A 590 -39.63 4.65 -38.48
C LYS A 590 -40.29 3.51 -37.74
#